data_AF-A0AAU3M4Y4-F1
#
_entry.id   AF-A0AAU3M4Y4-F1
#
_cell.length_a   1.000
_cell.length_b   1.000
_cell.length_c   1.000
_cell.angle_alpha   90.00
_cell.angle_beta   90.00
_cell.angle_gamma   90.00
#
_symmetry.space_group_name_H-M   'P 1'
#
loop_
_entity.id
_entity.type
_entity.pdbx_description
1 polymer ?
#
loop_
_entity_poly.entity_id
_entity_poly.type
_entity_poly.pdbx_seq_one_letter_code
_entity_poly.pdbx_strand_id
1 'polypeptide(L)'
;MDPALVMQYFGSKRGLFTRALQTAPAPRAPGDGAALLDQLPATLGVKLGGMPDGTLAVLRSMLTDPASADHAREALGRQISGIGGALPASEDGADGELRAALIITTMLGVTIGRQLLGLDVLRDAPAERIGTLLRPAIAALTEPPD
;
A
#
# COMPACT_ATOMS: atom_id res chain seq x y z
N MET A 1 32.12 -4.77 8.08
CA MET A 1 31.55 -4.54 6.73
C MET A 1 32.24 -3.33 6.15
N ASP A 2 33.00 -3.50 5.07
CA ASP A 2 33.80 -2.42 4.46
C ASP A 2 32.87 -1.43 3.71
N PRO A 3 32.84 -0.13 4.07
CA PRO A 3 31.99 0.87 3.43
C PRO A 3 32.26 1.03 1.93
N ALA A 4 33.47 0.70 1.45
CA ALA A 4 33.84 0.83 0.04
C ALA A 4 33.15 -0.23 -0.86
N LEU A 5 32.91 -1.43 -0.33
CA LEU A 5 32.24 -2.52 -1.06
C LEU A 5 30.77 -2.21 -1.35
N VAL A 6 30.12 -1.40 -0.49
CA VAL A 6 28.73 -0.97 -0.66
C VAL A 6 28.58 0.00 -1.84
N MET A 7 29.58 0.86 -2.11
CA MET A 7 29.54 1.77 -3.26
C MET A 7 29.91 1.09 -4.58
N GLN A 8 30.79 0.08 -4.55
CA GLN A 8 31.18 -0.63 -5.77
C GLN A 8 30.05 -1.53 -6.34
N TYR A 9 29.19 -2.09 -5.49
CA TYR A 9 28.08 -2.96 -5.92
C TYR A 9 26.78 -2.20 -6.27
N PHE A 10 26.58 -0.99 -5.73
CA PHE A 10 25.31 -0.25 -5.84
C PHE A 10 25.44 1.18 -6.39
N GLY A 11 26.66 1.63 -6.68
CA GLY A 11 26.96 2.93 -7.28
C GLY A 11 26.82 4.13 -6.34
N SER A 12 25.70 4.27 -5.64
CA SER A 12 25.44 5.35 -4.68
C SER A 12 24.53 4.90 -3.52
N LYS A 13 24.55 5.62 -2.40
CA LYS A 13 23.59 5.41 -1.28
C LYS A 13 22.13 5.51 -1.76
N ARG A 14 21.85 6.38 -2.75
CA ARG A 14 20.54 6.49 -3.42
C ARG A 14 20.21 5.20 -4.19
N GLY A 15 21.16 4.66 -4.96
CA GLY A 15 20.97 3.41 -5.72
C GLY A 15 20.76 2.18 -4.83
N LEU A 16 21.43 2.11 -3.68
CA LEU A 16 21.19 1.04 -2.70
C LEU A 16 19.81 1.16 -2.06
N PHE A 17 19.40 2.37 -1.68
CA PHE A 17 18.07 2.61 -1.15
C PHE A 17 17.01 2.19 -2.18
N THR A 18 17.11 2.67 -3.43
CA THR A 18 16.23 2.29 -4.53
C THR A 18 16.16 0.78 -4.76
N ARG A 19 17.29 0.06 -4.79
CA ARG A 19 17.29 -1.41 -4.92
C ARG A 19 16.67 -2.13 -3.73
N ALA A 20 16.87 -1.63 -2.51
CA ALA A 20 16.22 -2.17 -1.31
C ALA A 20 14.70 -1.95 -1.33
N LEU A 21 14.22 -0.87 -1.97
CA LEU A 21 12.78 -0.66 -2.20
C LEU A 21 12.21 -1.69 -3.18
N GLN A 22 12.97 -2.05 -4.22
CA GLN A 22 12.55 -2.99 -5.28
C GLN A 22 12.46 -4.44 -4.79
N THR A 23 13.16 -4.80 -3.72
CA THR A 23 13.18 -6.17 -3.17
C THR A 23 12.15 -6.40 -2.05
N ALA A 24 11.45 -5.37 -1.58
CA ALA A 24 10.37 -5.53 -0.61
C ALA A 24 9.20 -6.27 -1.28
N PRO A 25 8.73 -7.41 -0.73
CA PRO A 25 7.64 -8.16 -1.33
C PRO A 25 6.37 -7.31 -1.37
N ALA A 26 5.83 -7.08 -2.57
CA ALA A 26 4.52 -6.49 -2.71
C ALA A 26 3.48 -7.47 -2.12
N PRO A 27 2.53 -7.00 -1.28
CA PRO A 27 1.41 -7.83 -0.86
C PRO A 27 0.72 -8.41 -2.09
N ARG A 28 0.52 -9.72 -2.09
CA ARG A 28 -0.17 -10.45 -3.17
C ARG A 28 -1.63 -10.01 -3.17
N ALA A 29 -2.15 -9.58 -4.32
CA ALA A 29 -3.56 -9.25 -4.44
C ALA A 29 -4.40 -10.54 -4.21
N PRO A 30 -5.45 -10.49 -3.36
CA PRO A 30 -6.40 -11.58 -3.23
C PRO A 30 -7.17 -11.79 -4.55
N GLY A 31 -7.58 -13.03 -4.80
CA GLY A 31 -8.13 -13.48 -6.09
C GLY A 31 -9.57 -13.08 -6.39
N ASP A 32 -10.29 -12.52 -5.40
CA ASP A 32 -11.64 -11.96 -5.55
C ASP A 32 -11.92 -10.89 -4.46
N GLY A 33 -13.03 -10.15 -4.61
CA GLY A 33 -13.42 -9.08 -3.68
C GLY A 33 -13.74 -9.55 -2.26
N ALA A 34 -14.26 -10.77 -2.09
CA ALA A 34 -14.55 -11.33 -0.78
C ALA A 34 -13.25 -11.62 0.00
N ALA A 35 -12.25 -12.22 -0.66
CA ALA A 35 -10.93 -12.44 -0.10
C ALA A 35 -10.22 -11.13 0.27
N LEU A 36 -10.46 -10.04 -0.47
CA LEU A 36 -9.94 -8.71 -0.13
C LEU A 36 -10.52 -8.19 1.19
N LEU A 37 -11.82 -8.38 1.42
CA LEU A 37 -12.49 -7.97 2.65
C LEU A 37 -12.04 -8.80 3.85
N ASP A 38 -11.82 -10.10 3.67
CA ASP A 38 -11.37 -10.99 4.73
C ASP A 38 -9.91 -10.73 5.12
N GLN A 39 -9.07 -10.33 4.17
CA GLN A 39 -7.67 -9.97 4.43
C GLN A 39 -7.48 -8.54 4.92
N LEU A 40 -8.53 -7.69 4.89
CA LEU A 40 -8.45 -6.28 5.26
C LEU A 40 -7.92 -6.07 6.70
N PRO A 41 -8.42 -6.76 7.74
CA PRO A 41 -7.93 -6.56 9.11
C PRO A 41 -6.47 -7.00 9.27
N ALA A 42 -6.08 -8.12 8.66
CA ALA A 42 -4.70 -8.61 8.70
C ALA A 42 -3.74 -7.64 7.99
N THR A 43 -4.13 -7.13 6.83
CA THR A 43 -3.36 -6.14 6.06
C THR A 43 -3.19 -4.84 6.83
N LEU A 44 -4.25 -4.36 7.50
CA LEU A 44 -4.18 -3.20 8.39
C LEU A 44 -3.31 -3.48 9.60
N GLY A 45 -3.42 -4.66 10.23
CA GLY A 45 -2.59 -5.07 11.35
C GLY A 45 -1.10 -4.97 11.02
N VAL A 46 -0.67 -5.48 9.86
CA VAL A 46 0.72 -5.38 9.41
C VAL A 46 1.13 -3.93 9.14
N LYS A 47 0.29 -3.13 8.48
CA LYS A 47 0.61 -1.73 8.14
C LYS A 47 0.62 -0.80 9.35
N LEU A 48 -0.17 -1.12 10.38
CA LEU A 48 -0.42 -0.23 11.52
C LEU A 48 0.29 -0.68 12.81
N GLY A 49 0.67 -1.95 12.92
CA GLY A 49 1.29 -2.58 14.11
C GLY A 49 2.75 -2.21 14.38
N GLY A 50 3.21 -1.05 13.91
CA GLY A 50 4.61 -0.62 14.00
C GLY A 50 5.42 -1.11 12.82
N MET A 51 5.66 -0.23 11.84
CA MET A 51 6.48 -0.55 10.69
C MET A 51 7.98 -0.40 11.04
N PRO A 52 8.87 -1.24 10.49
CA PRO A 52 10.31 -1.02 10.60
C PRO A 52 10.70 0.37 10.09
N ASP A 53 11.72 0.98 10.70
CA ASP A 53 12.21 2.32 10.31
C ASP A 53 12.54 2.43 8.82
N GLY A 54 13.07 1.34 8.24
CA GLY A 54 13.31 1.24 6.80
C GLY A 54 12.03 1.46 5.98
N THR A 55 10.94 0.79 6.35
CA THR A 55 9.62 0.92 5.69
C THR A 55 9.06 2.34 5.83
N LEU A 56 9.20 2.96 7.00
CA LEU A 56 8.81 4.36 7.20
C LEU A 56 9.65 5.31 6.35
N ALA A 57 10.95 5.06 6.20
CA ALA A 57 11.81 5.83 5.30
C ALA A 57 11.38 5.69 3.84
N VAL A 58 10.96 4.49 3.40
CA VAL A 58 10.36 4.28 2.06
C VAL A 58 9.13 5.14 1.87
N LEU A 59 8.19 5.08 2.82
CA LEU A 59 6.94 5.85 2.78
C LEU A 59 7.20 7.37 2.77
N ARG A 60 8.23 7.85 3.45
CA ARG A 60 8.61 9.28 3.36
C ARG A 60 9.21 9.59 1.98
N SER A 61 10.13 8.74 1.50
CA SER A 61 10.82 8.95 0.23
C SER A 61 9.85 9.02 -0.94
N MET A 62 8.84 8.14 -1.00
CA MET A 62 7.83 8.18 -2.07
C MET A 62 7.02 9.50 -2.11
N LEU A 63 6.97 10.25 -1.00
CA LEU A 63 6.24 11.52 -0.91
C LEU A 63 7.14 12.74 -1.19
N THR A 64 8.45 12.61 -1.03
CA THR A 64 9.38 13.76 -1.07
C THR A 64 10.50 13.66 -2.11
N ASP A 65 10.76 12.48 -2.68
CA ASP A 65 11.78 12.24 -3.71
C ASP A 65 11.12 11.78 -5.02
N PRO A 66 11.28 12.51 -6.15
CA PRO A 66 10.61 12.20 -7.41
C PRO A 66 10.89 10.78 -7.93
N ALA A 67 12.13 10.31 -7.86
CA ALA A 67 12.48 8.96 -8.33
C ALA A 67 11.79 7.87 -7.49
N SER A 68 11.71 8.08 -6.17
CA SER A 68 10.98 7.19 -5.27
C SER A 68 9.47 7.24 -5.54
N ALA A 69 8.92 8.41 -5.88
CA ALA A 69 7.53 8.58 -6.24
C ALA A 69 7.19 7.84 -7.54
N ASP A 70 8.07 7.88 -8.55
CA ASP A 70 7.90 7.13 -9.80
C ASP A 70 7.85 5.62 -9.55
N HIS A 71 8.78 5.09 -8.75
CA HIS A 71 8.77 3.68 -8.35
C HIS A 71 7.52 3.30 -7.55
N ALA A 72 7.06 4.16 -6.66
CA ALA A 72 5.82 3.93 -5.92
C ALA A 72 4.60 3.90 -6.86
N ARG A 73 4.53 4.82 -7.84
CA ARG A 73 3.45 4.82 -8.85
C ARG A 73 3.44 3.54 -9.68
N GLU A 74 4.60 3.06 -10.12
CA GLU A 74 4.69 1.77 -10.83
C GLU A 74 4.23 0.59 -9.97
N ALA A 75 4.67 0.54 -8.71
CA ALA A 75 4.31 -0.54 -7.79
C ALA A 75 2.81 -0.55 -7.45
N LEU A 76 2.26 0.63 -7.15
CA LEU A 76 0.83 0.81 -6.90
C LEU A 76 0.01 0.51 -8.15
N GLY A 77 0.46 0.94 -9.33
CA GLY A 77 -0.19 0.63 -10.61
C GLY A 77 -0.34 -0.87 -10.85
N ARG A 78 0.72 -1.66 -10.59
CA ARG A 78 0.63 -3.13 -10.68
C ARG A 78 -0.37 -3.74 -9.69
N GLN A 79 -0.46 -3.19 -8.47
CA GLN A 79 -1.46 -3.63 -7.49
C GLN A 79 -2.88 -3.26 -7.92
N ILE A 80 -3.06 -2.04 -8.46
CA ILE A 80 -4.34 -1.56 -8.98
C ILE A 80 -4.84 -2.48 -10.09
N SER A 81 -4.03 -2.76 -11.11
CA SER A 81 -4.45 -3.65 -12.21
C SER A 81 -4.70 -5.08 -11.72
N GLY A 82 -3.91 -5.59 -10.77
CA GLY A 82 -4.10 -6.93 -10.20
C GLY A 82 -5.41 -7.07 -9.42
N ILE A 83 -5.73 -6.10 -8.56
CA ILE A 83 -7.00 -6.10 -7.81
C ILE A 83 -8.17 -5.80 -8.74
N GLY A 84 -8.04 -4.80 -9.61
CA GLY A 84 -9.10 -4.38 -10.54
C GLY A 84 -9.53 -5.49 -11.48
N GLY A 85 -8.59 -6.32 -11.96
CA GLY A 85 -8.92 -7.49 -12.78
C GLY A 85 -9.56 -8.66 -12.02
N ALA A 86 -9.51 -8.65 -10.69
CA ALA A 86 -10.16 -9.65 -9.82
C ALA A 86 -11.53 -9.19 -9.30
N LEU A 87 -11.86 -7.90 -9.43
CA LEU A 87 -13.17 -7.39 -9.07
C LEU A 87 -14.23 -7.75 -10.13
N PRO A 88 -15.49 -7.97 -9.74
CA PRO A 88 -16.59 -8.14 -10.69
C PRO A 88 -16.67 -6.96 -11.64
N ALA A 89 -16.83 -7.24 -12.94
CA ALA A 89 -17.00 -6.21 -13.94
C ALA A 89 -18.36 -5.49 -13.77
N SER A 90 -18.36 -4.19 -13.97
CA SER A 90 -19.60 -3.41 -14.20
C SER A 90 -20.13 -3.68 -15.62
N GLU A 91 -21.37 -3.27 -15.88
CA GLU A 91 -21.99 -3.41 -17.21
C GLU A 91 -21.17 -2.71 -18.32
N ASP A 92 -20.51 -1.59 -17.97
CA ASP A 92 -19.60 -0.84 -18.85
C ASP A 92 -18.14 -1.34 -18.81
N GLY A 93 -17.84 -2.33 -17.97
CA GLY A 93 -16.56 -3.04 -17.91
C GLY A 93 -15.33 -2.23 -17.47
N ALA A 94 -15.50 -1.00 -17.00
CA ALA A 94 -14.40 -0.01 -16.98
C ALA A 94 -14.00 0.53 -15.59
N ASP A 95 -14.68 0.15 -14.51
CA ASP A 95 -14.49 0.79 -13.20
C ASP A 95 -13.69 -0.05 -12.18
N GLY A 96 -13.34 -1.29 -12.50
CA GLY A 96 -12.61 -2.18 -11.58
C GLY A 96 -11.24 -1.62 -11.15
N GLU A 97 -10.46 -1.06 -12.09
CA GLU A 97 -9.19 -0.40 -11.75
C GLU A 97 -9.39 0.87 -10.92
N LEU A 98 -10.45 1.65 -11.18
CA LEU A 98 -10.77 2.84 -10.39
C LEU A 98 -11.16 2.45 -8.96
N ARG A 99 -12.03 1.44 -8.80
CA ARG A 99 -12.41 0.89 -7.50
C ARG A 99 -11.20 0.36 -6.74
N ALA A 100 -10.31 -0.38 -7.41
CA ALA A 100 -9.06 -0.85 -6.83
C ALA A 100 -8.14 0.31 -6.39
N ALA A 101 -8.03 1.36 -7.20
CA ALA A 101 -7.26 2.55 -6.85
C ALA A 101 -7.83 3.25 -5.60
N LEU A 102 -9.15 3.35 -5.47
CA LEU A 102 -9.81 3.92 -4.28
C LEU A 102 -9.57 3.08 -3.02
N ILE A 103 -9.61 1.76 -3.13
CA ILE A 103 -9.31 0.85 -2.01
C ILE A 103 -7.86 1.04 -1.55
N ILE A 104 -6.89 0.99 -2.48
CA ILE A 104 -5.47 1.11 -2.18
C ILE A 104 -5.15 2.48 -1.57
N THR A 105 -5.68 3.56 -2.15
CA THR A 105 -5.42 4.92 -1.68
C THR A 105 -6.03 5.20 -0.31
N THR A 106 -7.21 4.64 -0.01
CA THR A 106 -7.80 4.69 1.34
C THR A 106 -6.87 4.05 2.37
N MET A 107 -6.37 2.85 2.07
CA MET A 107 -5.43 2.13 2.93
C MET A 107 -4.11 2.89 3.12
N LEU A 108 -3.61 3.50 2.05
CA LEU A 108 -2.40 4.32 2.07
C LEU A 108 -2.59 5.57 2.94
N GLY A 109 -3.71 6.28 2.80
CA GLY A 109 -4.05 7.46 3.58
C GLY A 109 -4.14 7.17 5.09
N VAL A 110 -4.79 6.06 5.46
CA VAL A 110 -4.86 5.59 6.86
C VAL A 110 -3.46 5.30 7.41
N THR A 111 -2.61 4.65 6.60
CA THR A 111 -1.23 4.33 6.98
C THR A 111 -0.42 5.62 7.19
N ILE A 112 -0.50 6.58 6.27
CA ILE A 112 0.18 7.88 6.37
C ILE A 112 -0.30 8.66 7.60
N GLY A 113 -1.62 8.75 7.78
CA GLY A 113 -2.24 9.46 8.91
C GLY A 113 -1.79 8.91 10.27
N ARG A 114 -1.71 7.58 10.40
CA ARG A 114 -1.23 6.95 11.64
C ARG A 114 0.28 7.06 11.83
N GLN A 115 1.06 6.76 10.79
CA GLN A 115 2.50 6.47 10.93
C GLN A 115 3.41 7.66 10.66
N LEU A 116 3.00 8.57 9.78
CA LEU A 116 3.81 9.73 9.39
C LEU A 116 3.30 11.01 10.04
N LEU A 117 1.97 11.19 10.08
CA LEU A 117 1.35 12.37 10.68
C LEU A 117 1.11 12.20 12.19
N GLY A 118 1.06 10.97 12.70
CA GLY A 118 0.88 10.70 14.11
C GLY A 118 -0.48 11.16 14.65
N LEU A 119 -1.53 11.11 13.83
CA LEU A 119 -2.87 11.54 14.24
C LEU A 119 -3.34 10.72 15.45
N ASP A 120 -3.50 11.40 16.61
CA ASP A 120 -3.71 10.74 17.91
C ASP A 120 -4.82 9.68 17.86
N VAL A 121 -5.98 10.03 17.29
CA VAL A 121 -7.13 9.11 17.18
C VAL A 121 -6.81 7.86 16.35
N LEU A 122 -5.98 7.95 15.31
CA LEU A 122 -5.58 6.80 14.49
C LEU A 122 -4.44 6.00 15.13
N ARG A 123 -3.53 6.68 15.85
CA ARG A 123 -2.42 6.06 16.56
C ARG A 123 -2.92 5.18 17.70
N ASP A 124 -3.88 5.70 18.46
CA ASP A 124 -4.36 5.08 19.70
C ASP A 124 -5.44 4.02 19.42
N ALA A 125 -6.06 4.02 18.24
CA ALA A 125 -7.02 3.01 17.83
C ALA A 125 -6.34 1.67 17.46
N PRO A 126 -6.89 0.51 17.87
CA PRO A 126 -6.42 -0.78 17.40
C PRO A 126 -6.69 -0.96 15.91
N ALA A 127 -5.81 -1.65 15.21
CA ALA A 127 -5.88 -1.81 13.75
C ALA A 127 -7.18 -2.51 13.31
N GLU A 128 -7.65 -3.47 14.10
CA GLU A 128 -8.89 -4.22 13.93
C GLU A 128 -10.11 -3.30 14.00
N ARG A 129 -10.09 -2.30 14.88
CA ARG A 129 -11.17 -1.32 14.99
C ARG A 129 -11.22 -0.42 13.76
N ILE A 130 -10.07 0.03 13.28
CA ILE A 130 -9.97 0.80 12.03
C ILE A 130 -10.48 -0.04 10.86
N GLY A 131 -10.08 -1.32 10.78
CA GLY A 131 -10.58 -2.24 9.75
C GLY A 131 -12.08 -2.46 9.80
N THR A 132 -12.64 -2.60 11.01
CA THR A 132 -14.09 -2.73 11.20
C THR A 132 -14.85 -1.50 10.67
N LEU A 133 -14.33 -0.30 10.92
CA LEU A 133 -14.94 0.96 10.46
C LEU A 133 -14.79 1.16 8.94
N LEU A 134 -13.69 0.72 8.35
CA LEU A 134 -13.46 0.83 6.91
C LEU A 134 -14.17 -0.24 6.08
N ARG A 135 -14.47 -1.41 6.68
CA ARG A 135 -15.03 -2.56 5.97
C ARG A 135 -16.25 -2.21 5.09
N PRO A 136 -17.26 -1.44 5.54
CA PRO A 136 -18.39 -1.09 4.69
C PRO A 136 -18.00 -0.26 3.47
N ALA A 137 -17.07 0.69 3.63
CA ALA A 137 -16.61 1.52 2.53
C ALA A 137 -15.80 0.71 1.50
N ILE A 138 -14.97 -0.23 1.96
CA ILE A 138 -14.23 -1.13 1.06
C ILE A 138 -15.19 -2.11 0.39
N ALA A 139 -16.19 -2.64 1.09
CA ALA A 139 -17.18 -3.56 0.51
C ALA A 139 -18.02 -2.90 -0.58
N ALA A 140 -18.36 -1.62 -0.42
CA ALA A 140 -19.03 -0.86 -1.49
C ALA A 140 -18.17 -0.71 -2.75
N LEU A 141 -16.85 -0.85 -2.65
CA LEU A 141 -15.91 -0.80 -3.77
C LEU A 141 -15.58 -2.18 -4.34
N THR A 142 -16.01 -3.28 -3.69
CA THR A 142 -15.80 -4.63 -4.23
C THR A 142 -16.89 -5.05 -5.21
N GLU A 143 -18.06 -4.42 -5.16
CA GLU A 143 -19.16 -4.62 -6.10
C GLU A 143 -19.22 -3.43 -7.09
N PRO A 144 -19.79 -3.61 -8.29
CA PRO A 144 -20.07 -2.48 -9.18
C PRO A 144 -21.15 -1.58 -8.53
N PRO A 145 -21.13 -0.26 -8.80
CA PRO A 145 -22.20 0.62 -8.36
C PRO A 145 -23.52 0.23 -9.05
N ASP A 146 -24.63 0.35 -8.29
CA ASP A 146 -26.01 0.21 -8.81
C ASP A 146 -26.35 1.28 -9.87
#